data_AF-A0A7C8Z956-F1
#
_entry.id   AF-A0A7C8Z956-F1
#
_cell.length_a   1.000
_cell.length_b   1.000
_cell.length_c   1.000
_cell.angle_alpha   90.00
_cell.angle_beta   90.00
_cell.angle_gamma   90.00
#
_symmetry.space_group_name_H-M   'P 1'
#
loop_
_entity.id
_entity.type
_entity.pdbx_description
1 polymer ?
#
loop_
_entity_poly.entity_id
_entity_poly.type
_entity_poly.pdbx_seq_one_letter_code
_entity_poly.pdbx_strand_id
1 'polypeptide(L)'
;HLDEFNFILIDLESMDVKIEDEDKAILLVVSLPSSYKHFKEILLYSNKETLSFEDVKASLLSKEKFDLEMRGEKIEGLFVRGESFDKRNTDKSTFKGRKPNKFCKYCKKRGHLIDECWHVK
;
A
#
# COMPACT_ATOMS: atom_id res chain seq x y z
N HIS A 1 4.55 5.44 -15.12
CA HIS A 1 3.70 4.54 -15.93
C HIS A 1 2.28 5.06 -16.04
N LEU A 2 1.53 5.18 -14.93
CA LEU A 2 0.13 5.60 -14.98
C LEU A 2 -0.05 7.01 -15.55
N ASP A 3 0.81 7.95 -15.18
CA ASP A 3 0.77 9.32 -15.72
C ASP A 3 1.06 9.37 -17.23
N GLU A 4 2.08 8.62 -17.67
CA GLU A 4 2.45 8.52 -19.09
C GLU A 4 1.32 7.86 -19.91
N PHE A 5 0.70 6.81 -19.38
CA PHE A 5 -0.46 6.19 -20.00
C PHE A 5 -1.65 7.16 -20.11
N ASN A 6 -1.94 7.92 -19.05
CA ASN A 6 -3.00 8.93 -19.06
C ASN A 6 -2.70 10.04 -20.07
N PHE A 7 -1.45 10.45 -20.22
CA PHE A 7 -1.05 11.43 -21.24
C PHE A 7 -1.34 10.93 -22.65
N ILE A 8 -0.99 9.67 -22.95
CA ILE A 8 -1.31 9.04 -24.23
C ILE A 8 -2.83 8.98 -24.47
N LEU A 9 -3.63 8.67 -23.45
CA LEU A 9 -5.08 8.68 -23.58
C LEU A 9 -5.62 10.08 -23.93
N ILE A 10 -5.12 11.13 -23.26
CA ILE A 10 -5.51 12.51 -23.53
C ILE A 10 -5.13 12.93 -24.95
N ASP A 11 -3.93 12.57 -25.41
CA ASP A 11 -3.47 12.85 -26.78
C ASP A 11 -4.37 12.15 -27.80
N LEU A 12 -4.73 10.88 -27.58
CA LEU A 12 -5.64 10.14 -28.46
C LEU A 12 -7.06 10.74 -28.46
N GLU A 13 -7.59 11.14 -27.31
CA GLU A 13 -8.87 11.83 -27.20
C GLU A 13 -8.87 13.17 -27.95
N SER A 14 -7.73 13.88 -27.97
CA SER A 14 -7.58 15.14 -28.73
C SER A 14 -7.67 14.93 -30.25
N MET A 15 -7.41 13.71 -30.72
CA MET A 15 -7.56 13.28 -32.11
C MET A 15 -8.94 12.67 -32.42
N ASP A 16 -9.90 12.81 -31.50
CA ASP A 16 -11.25 12.22 -31.54
C ASP A 16 -11.24 10.69 -31.61
N VAL A 17 -10.18 10.06 -31.08
CA VAL A 17 -10.11 8.60 -30.90
C VAL A 17 -10.79 8.25 -29.58
N LYS A 18 -11.93 7.55 -29.68
CA LYS A 18 -12.68 7.07 -28.52
C LYS A 18 -12.26 5.64 -28.19
N ILE A 19 -11.79 5.44 -26.97
CA ILE A 19 -11.43 4.13 -26.43
C ILE A 19 -12.44 3.80 -25.33
N GLU A 20 -13.02 2.61 -25.37
CA GLU A 20 -13.98 2.15 -24.37
C GLU A 20 -13.30 1.98 -23.00
N ASP A 21 -14.05 2.10 -21.91
CA ASP A 21 -13.48 2.02 -20.54
C ASP A 21 -12.76 0.69 -20.30
N GLU A 22 -13.36 -0.41 -20.77
CA GLU A 22 -12.79 -1.74 -20.67
C GLU A 22 -11.51 -1.90 -21.49
N ASP A 23 -11.47 -1.33 -22.70
CA ASP A 23 -10.25 -1.30 -23.52
C ASP A 23 -9.15 -0.48 -22.85
N LYS A 24 -9.48 0.68 -22.26
CA LYS A 24 -8.53 1.48 -21.47
C LYS A 24 -7.96 0.66 -20.31
N ALA A 25 -8.81 -0.11 -19.63
CA ALA A 25 -8.43 -0.99 -18.54
C ALA A 25 -7.46 -2.08 -19.02
N ILE A 26 -7.82 -2.81 -20.08
CA ILE A 26 -6.98 -3.89 -20.64
C ILE A 26 -5.66 -3.33 -21.15
N LEU A 27 -5.67 -2.23 -21.91
CA LEU A 27 -4.49 -1.54 -22.42
C LEU A 27 -3.53 -1.13 -21.29
N LEU A 28 -4.07 -0.57 -20.21
CA LEU A 28 -3.27 -0.24 -19.03
C LEU A 28 -2.61 -1.51 -18.47
N VAL A 29 -3.37 -2.58 -18.25
CA VAL A 29 -2.83 -3.83 -17.68
C VAL A 29 -1.74 -4.44 -18.57
N VAL A 30 -1.95 -4.54 -19.89
CA VAL A 30 -0.96 -5.15 -20.80
C VAL A 30 0.29 -4.30 -20.95
N SER A 31 0.17 -2.96 -20.85
CA SER A 31 1.30 -2.04 -20.92
C SER A 31 2.21 -2.09 -19.69
N LEU A 32 1.77 -2.67 -18.57
CA LEU A 32 2.58 -2.69 -17.35
C LEU A 32 3.89 -3.47 -17.55
N PRO A 33 4.99 -3.02 -16.90
CA PRO A 33 6.29 -3.69 -16.96
C PRO A 33 6.24 -5.16 -16.53
N SER A 34 7.28 -5.93 -16.92
CA SER A 34 7.40 -7.36 -16.58
C SER A 34 7.42 -7.65 -15.07
N SER A 35 7.82 -6.68 -14.24
CA SER A 35 7.76 -6.77 -12.78
C SER A 35 6.34 -6.93 -12.22
N TYR A 36 5.32 -6.58 -13.00
CA TYR A 36 3.91 -6.72 -12.64
C TYR A 36 3.28 -8.01 -13.20
N LYS A 37 4.08 -8.99 -13.68
CA LYS A 37 3.56 -10.21 -14.34
C LYS A 37 2.38 -10.86 -13.61
N HIS A 38 2.55 -11.21 -12.34
CA HIS A 38 1.47 -11.85 -11.56
C HIS A 38 0.26 -10.94 -11.34
N PHE A 39 0.49 -9.63 -11.21
CA PHE A 39 -0.61 -8.67 -11.09
C PHE A 39 -1.42 -8.59 -12.39
N LYS A 40 -0.75 -8.63 -13.56
CA LYS A 40 -1.41 -8.71 -14.86
C LYS A 40 -2.25 -9.98 -15.00
N GLU A 41 -1.67 -11.13 -14.65
CA GLU A 41 -2.37 -12.43 -14.68
C GLU A 41 -3.63 -12.41 -13.81
N ILE A 42 -3.52 -11.89 -12.58
CA ILE A 42 -4.67 -11.82 -11.67
C ILE A 42 -5.77 -10.91 -12.22
N LEU A 43 -5.43 -9.75 -12.77
CA LEU A 43 -6.44 -8.83 -13.31
C LEU A 43 -7.12 -9.39 -14.56
N LEU A 44 -6.35 -9.87 -15.54
CA LEU A 44 -6.87 -10.34 -16.83
C LEU A 44 -7.66 -11.65 -16.72
N TYR A 45 -7.30 -12.52 -15.78
CA TYR A 45 -7.94 -13.84 -15.62
C TYR A 45 -8.78 -13.93 -14.35
N SER A 46 -9.12 -12.80 -13.73
CA SER A 46 -10.07 -12.79 -12.62
C SER A 46 -11.48 -13.18 -13.10
N ASN A 47 -12.29 -13.75 -12.22
CA ASN A 47 -13.69 -14.12 -12.53
C ASN A 47 -14.63 -12.89 -12.64
N LYS A 48 -14.10 -11.70 -12.90
CA LYS A 48 -14.89 -10.50 -13.15
C LYS A 48 -15.28 -10.49 -14.62
N GLU A 49 -16.58 -10.34 -14.89
CA GLU A 49 -17.11 -10.27 -16.26
C GLU A 49 -16.70 -8.97 -16.98
N THR A 50 -16.45 -7.90 -16.22
CA THR A 50 -16.03 -6.60 -16.76
C THR A 50 -14.88 -6.00 -15.96
N LEU A 51 -13.94 -5.37 -16.67
CA LEU A 51 -12.84 -4.61 -16.10
C LEU A 51 -13.08 -3.12 -16.29
N SER A 52 -13.18 -2.36 -15.20
CA SER A 52 -13.24 -0.90 -15.28
C SER A 52 -11.85 -0.27 -15.14
N PHE A 53 -11.61 0.80 -15.88
CA PHE A 53 -10.35 1.54 -15.83
C PHE A 53 -10.05 2.06 -14.42
N GLU A 54 -11.06 2.55 -13.70
CA GLU A 54 -10.89 3.07 -12.35
C GLU A 54 -10.50 1.99 -11.35
N ASP A 55 -11.12 0.81 -11.43
CA ASP A 55 -10.80 -0.36 -10.61
C ASP A 55 -9.35 -0.81 -10.80
N VAL A 56 -8.88 -0.81 -12.06
CA VAL A 56 -7.49 -1.17 -12.39
C VAL A 56 -6.51 -0.15 -11.82
N LYS A 57 -6.77 1.16 -11.98
CA LYS A 57 -5.93 2.22 -11.41
C LYS A 57 -5.86 2.11 -9.89
N ALA A 58 -6.99 1.95 -9.21
CA ALA A 58 -7.05 1.79 -7.76
C ALA A 58 -6.26 0.55 -7.29
N SER A 59 -6.41 -0.57 -8.00
CA SER A 59 -5.68 -1.81 -7.72
C SER A 59 -4.17 -1.64 -7.91
N LEU A 60 -3.75 -0.89 -8.95
CA LEU A 60 -2.34 -0.63 -9.24
C LEU A 60 -1.69 0.24 -8.15
N LEU A 61 -2.37 1.31 -7.74
CA LEU A 61 -1.91 2.19 -6.64
C LEU A 61 -1.83 1.44 -5.31
N SER A 62 -2.79 0.58 -5.03
CA SER A 62 -2.79 -0.28 -3.83
C SER A 62 -1.60 -1.23 -3.83
N LYS A 63 -1.30 -1.87 -4.96
CA LYS A 63 -0.13 -2.75 -5.10
C LYS A 63 1.17 -1.97 -4.88
N GLU A 64 1.33 -0.80 -5.49
CA GLU A 64 2.54 0.00 -5.33
C GLU A 64 2.75 0.41 -3.87
N LYS A 65 1.70 0.85 -3.19
CA LYS A 65 1.74 1.15 -1.75
C LYS A 65 2.13 -0.08 -0.92
N PHE A 66 1.56 -1.25 -1.21
CA PHE A 66 1.90 -2.49 -0.52
C PHE A 66 3.38 -2.87 -0.73
N ASP A 67 3.88 -2.76 -1.97
CA ASP A 67 5.27 -3.07 -2.30
C ASP A 67 6.25 -2.13 -1.54
N LEU A 68 5.90 -0.86 -1.37
CA LEU A 68 6.68 0.11 -0.57
C LEU A 68 6.66 -0.25 0.92
N GLU A 69 5.49 -0.57 1.47
CA GLU A 69 5.35 -1.00 2.88
C GLU A 69 6.16 -2.28 3.16
N MET A 70 6.16 -3.24 2.23
CA MET A 70 6.93 -4.49 2.35
C MET A 70 8.44 -4.28 2.24
N ARG A 71 8.89 -3.27 1.48
CA ARG A 71 10.31 -2.87 1.42
C ARG A 71 10.78 -2.14 2.68
N GLY A 72 9.87 -1.80 3.60
CA GLY A 72 10.19 -1.08 4.83
C GLY A 72 10.53 0.40 4.60
N GLU A 73 10.19 0.92 3.42
CA GLU A 73 10.31 2.34 3.11
C GLU A 73 9.17 3.08 3.81
N LYS A 74 9.49 3.69 4.95
CA LYS A 74 8.55 4.42 5.81
C LYS A 74 7.90 5.54 4.99
N ILE A 75 6.63 5.36 4.63
CA ILE A 75 5.80 6.41 4.04
C ILE A 75 5.62 7.51 5.08
N GLU A 76 6.29 8.64 4.89
CA GLU A 76 6.01 9.87 5.63
C GLU A 76 4.78 10.55 5.02
N GLY A 77 3.58 10.08 5.40
CA GLY A 77 2.31 10.63 4.91
C GLY A 77 1.22 10.51 5.98
N LEU A 78 0.63 11.65 6.32
CA LEU A 78 -0.42 11.84 7.35
C LEU A 78 -1.46 10.71 7.39
N PHE A 79 -1.56 10.01 8.51
CA PHE A 79 -2.81 9.35 8.91
C PHE A 79 -3.59 10.27 9.83
N VAL A 80 -4.63 10.92 9.31
CA VAL A 80 -5.72 11.46 10.12
C VAL A 80 -6.67 10.28 10.40
N ARG A 81 -6.59 9.69 11.60
CA ARG A 81 -7.57 8.70 12.06
C ARG A 81 -8.42 9.32 13.17
N GLY A 82 -9.68 9.58 12.83
CA GLY A 82 -10.67 10.20 13.71
C GLY A 82 -11.20 9.28 14.83
N GLU A 83 -11.56 9.97 15.93
CA GLU A 83 -12.64 9.78 16.91
C GLU A 83 -13.05 8.38 17.42
N SER A 84 -13.04 8.24 18.76
CA SER A 84 -14.29 8.23 19.56
C SER A 84 -14.03 8.24 21.09
N PHE A 85 -14.68 9.21 21.75
CA PHE A 85 -15.23 9.32 23.12
C PHE A 85 -14.85 8.27 24.20
N ASP A 86 -14.36 8.71 25.38
CA ASP A 86 -15.20 9.09 26.56
C ASP A 86 -14.37 9.13 27.88
N LYS A 87 -14.68 10.12 28.74
CA LYS A 87 -14.48 10.24 30.21
C LYS A 87 -13.10 10.43 30.89
N ARG A 88 -13.05 11.58 31.59
CA ARG A 88 -12.51 11.88 32.95
C ARG A 88 -11.01 12.21 33.11
N ASN A 89 -10.75 13.52 33.15
CA ASN A 89 -10.19 14.27 34.29
C ASN A 89 -9.27 13.50 35.25
N THR A 90 -7.95 13.65 35.13
CA THR A 90 -7.08 14.37 36.10
C THR A 90 -5.59 14.22 35.74
N ASP A 91 -4.91 15.37 35.77
CA ASP A 91 -3.52 15.60 36.17
C ASP A 91 -2.31 15.01 35.41
N LYS A 92 -1.48 15.99 35.01
CA LYS A 92 -0.01 15.99 34.97
C LYS A 92 0.70 15.26 33.83
N SER A 93 1.18 16.13 32.94
CA SER A 93 2.34 15.99 32.07
C SER A 93 3.49 15.19 32.68
N THR A 94 3.89 14.09 32.04
CA THR A 94 5.29 13.69 31.97
C THR A 94 5.54 12.95 30.66
N PHE A 95 6.23 13.61 29.73
CA PHE A 95 6.87 12.95 28.59
C PHE A 95 7.82 11.86 29.12
N LYS A 96 7.53 10.59 28.85
CA LYS A 96 8.51 9.50 28.97
C LYS A 96 8.52 8.69 27.68
N GLY A 97 9.67 8.73 27.01
CA GLY A 97 9.90 8.33 25.64
C GLY A 97 9.48 6.90 25.31
N ARG A 98 9.19 6.70 24.02
CA ARG A 98 9.00 5.38 23.39
C ARG A 98 10.14 4.47 23.82
N LYS A 99 9.83 3.42 24.58
CA LYS A 99 10.80 2.38 24.93
C LYS A 99 11.38 1.80 23.64
N PRO A 100 12.70 1.58 23.53
CA PRO A 100 13.26 0.86 22.40
C PRO A 100 12.57 -0.51 22.32
N ASN A 101 12.11 -0.88 21.12
CA ASN A 101 11.45 -2.16 20.87
C ASN A 101 12.50 -3.28 20.90
N LYS A 102 13.05 -3.57 22.08
CA LYS A 102 14.04 -4.62 22.31
C LYS A 102 13.40 -5.97 21.96
N PHE A 103 14.06 -6.76 21.11
CA PHE A 103 13.58 -8.09 20.71
C PHE A 103 14.63 -9.14 21.06
N CYS A 104 14.22 -10.16 21.79
CA CYS A 104 15.09 -11.25 22.19
C CYS A 104 15.12 -12.32 21.10
N LYS A 105 16.29 -12.58 20.50
CA LYS A 105 16.42 -13.62 19.47
C LYS A 105 16.32 -15.05 20.01
N TYR A 106 16.54 -15.25 21.32
CA TYR A 106 16.46 -16.57 21.96
C TYR A 106 14.99 -16.98 22.22
N CYS A 107 14.24 -16.20 23.00
CA CYS A 107 12.86 -16.53 23.36
C CYS A 107 11.81 -15.98 22.39
N LYS A 108 12.24 -15.18 21.39
CA LYS A 108 11.39 -14.53 20.37
C LYS A 108 10.30 -13.62 20.96
N LYS A 109 10.50 -13.09 22.17
CA LYS A 109 9.61 -12.11 22.82
C LYS A 109 10.19 -10.70 22.73
N ARG A 110 9.29 -9.70 22.69
CA ARG A 110 9.63 -8.27 22.76
C ARG A 110 9.77 -7.83 24.22
N GLY A 111 10.52 -6.75 24.45
CA GLY A 111 10.70 -6.10 25.75
C GLY A 111 12.09 -6.29 26.40
N HIS A 112 12.94 -7.17 25.89
CA HIS A 112 14.30 -7.44 26.40
C HIS A 112 15.24 -7.92 25.28
N LEU A 113 16.55 -7.82 25.47
CA LEU A 113 17.56 -8.44 24.59
C LEU A 113 17.93 -9.84 25.09
N ILE A 114 18.70 -10.59 24.31
CA ILE A 114 19.13 -11.96 24.68
C ILE A 114 19.83 -11.97 26.04
N ASP A 115 20.67 -10.97 26.31
CA ASP A 115 21.46 -10.85 27.55
C ASP A 115 20.59 -10.61 28.79
N GLU A 116 19.36 -10.14 28.60
CA GLU A 116 18.37 -9.85 29.65
C GLU A 116 17.26 -10.91 29.69
N CYS A 117 17.45 -12.07 29.04
CA CYS A 117 16.40 -13.06 28.87
C CYS A 117 16.21 -13.97 30.09
N TRP A 118 15.01 -13.94 30.67
CA TRP A 118 14.61 -14.80 31.78
C TRP A 118 14.58 -16.31 31.47
N HIS A 119 14.72 -16.71 30.20
CA HIS A 119 14.86 -18.12 29.79
C HIS A 119 16.33 -18.57 29.64
N VAL A 120 17.29 -17.66 29.78
CA VAL A 120 18.74 -17.95 29.66
C VAL A 120 19.41 -17.95 31.04
N LYS A 121 18.61 -17.83 32.12
CA LYS A 121 19.06 -18.06 33.50
C LYS A 121 18.90 -19.51 33.91
#